data_AF-A0A8T0DZM6-F1
#
_entry.id   AF-A0A8T0DZM6-F1
#
_cell.length_a   1.000
_cell.length_b   1.000
_cell.length_c   1.000
_cell.angle_alpha   90.00
_cell.angle_beta   90.00
_cell.angle_gamma   90.00
#
_symmetry.space_group_name_H-M   'P 1'
#
loop_
_entity.id
_entity.type
_entity.pdbx_description
1 polymer ?
#
loop_
_entity_poly.entity_id
_entity_poly.type
_entity_poly.pdbx_seq_one_letter_code
_entity_poly.pdbx_strand_id
1 'polypeptide(L)'
;MLNFSTLSQGMEEYDPEKWPASTDLGNVSHVVPTFQPGYAIPCKGINHTKEFAEASGAPEAQGPTLLVSKAMAMTALTIFRTPQTLEEVRRVFEEDIADDS
;
A
#
# COMPACT_ATOMS: atom_id res chain seq x y z
N MET A 1 -11.64 -8.27 -16.42
CA MET A 1 -10.41 -7.55 -16.02
C MET A 1 -10.77 -6.72 -14.80
N LEU A 2 -10.01 -6.81 -13.70
CA LEU A 2 -10.21 -5.94 -12.54
C LEU A 2 -9.60 -4.57 -12.88
N ASN A 3 -10.44 -3.53 -12.86
CA ASN A 3 -10.04 -2.16 -13.14
C ASN A 3 -9.55 -1.50 -11.85
N PHE A 4 -8.38 -0.84 -11.89
CA PHE A 4 -7.80 -0.13 -10.76
C PHE A 4 -8.74 0.96 -10.22
N SER A 5 -9.56 1.58 -11.09
CA SER A 5 -10.56 2.57 -10.65
C SER A 5 -11.73 1.99 -9.84
N THR A 6 -11.96 0.67 -9.91
CA THR A 6 -12.93 -0.02 -9.05
C THR A 6 -12.33 -0.34 -7.68
N LEU A 7 -10.99 -0.41 -7.57
CA LEU A 7 -10.29 -0.70 -6.32
C LEU A 7 -10.06 0.56 -5.47
N SER A 8 -10.08 1.75 -6.08
CA SER A 8 -9.83 3.03 -5.39
C SER A 8 -11.09 3.73 -4.87
N GLN A 9 -12.29 3.16 -5.05
CA GLN A 9 -13.52 3.77 -4.53
C GLN A 9 -13.48 3.81 -2.99
N GLY A 10 -13.39 5.03 -2.45
CA GLY A 10 -13.39 5.30 -1.01
C GLY A 10 -12.01 5.46 -0.37
N MET A 11 -10.93 5.51 -1.15
CA MET A 11 -9.61 5.91 -0.63
C MET A 11 -9.51 7.44 -0.68
N GLU A 12 -9.52 8.10 0.49
CA GLU A 12 -9.16 9.52 0.59
C GLU A 12 -7.69 9.71 0.18
N GLU A 13 -7.39 10.88 -0.38
CA GLU A 13 -6.01 11.27 -0.71
C GLU A 13 -5.18 11.35 0.58
N TYR A 14 -3.95 10.81 0.53
CA TYR A 14 -3.08 10.73 1.70
C TYR A 14 -2.56 12.13 2.08
N ASP A 15 -2.85 12.56 3.32
CA ASP A 15 -2.34 13.78 3.92
C ASP A 15 -1.26 13.43 4.97
N PRO A 16 0.04 13.61 4.66
CA PRO A 16 1.13 13.23 5.55
C PRO A 16 1.17 14.04 6.85
N GLU A 17 0.59 15.25 6.88
CA GLU A 17 0.54 16.06 8.10
C GLU A 17 -0.53 15.55 9.08
N LYS A 18 -1.58 14.90 8.56
CA LYS A 18 -2.66 14.34 9.39
C LYS A 18 -2.39 12.93 9.89
N TRP A 19 -1.59 12.15 9.18
CA TRP A 19 -1.38 10.73 9.47
C TRP A 19 0.10 10.40 9.61
N PRO A 20 0.76 10.82 10.71
CA PRO A 20 2.16 10.50 10.93
C PRO A 20 2.36 8.99 11.00
N ALA A 21 3.25 8.48 10.17
CA ALA A 21 3.63 7.07 10.11
C ALA A 21 5.13 6.92 10.34
N SER A 22 5.53 5.83 10.98
CA SER A 22 6.94 5.47 11.17
C SER A 22 7.08 3.96 11.01
N THR A 23 7.83 3.54 10.00
CA THR A 23 8.04 2.14 9.66
C THR A 23 9.46 1.94 9.16
N ASP A 24 10.04 0.80 9.49
CA ASP A 24 11.32 0.32 8.96
C ASP A 24 11.29 0.06 7.44
N LEU A 25 10.11 -0.07 6.83
CA LEU A 25 9.96 -0.16 5.38
C LEU A 25 10.48 1.09 4.66
N GLY A 26 10.45 2.26 5.31
CA GLY A 26 11.04 3.48 4.78
C GLY A 26 12.56 3.33 4.52
N ASN A 27 13.27 2.55 5.34
CA ASN A 27 14.69 2.28 5.09
C ASN A 27 14.88 1.42 3.83
N VAL A 28 13.96 0.49 3.57
CA VAL A 28 13.98 -0.37 2.37
C VAL A 28 13.68 0.45 1.12
N SER A 29 12.78 1.44 1.22
CA SER A 29 12.45 2.33 0.10
C SER A 29 13.59 3.27 -0.33
N HIS A 30 14.71 3.31 0.39
CA HIS A 30 15.93 3.99 -0.10
C HIS A 30 16.85 3.06 -0.93
N VAL A 31 16.58 1.75 -0.94
CA VAL A 31 17.45 0.75 -1.58
C VAL A 31 16.79 0.12 -2.80
N VAL A 32 15.48 -0.11 -2.76
CA VAL A 32 14.71 -0.71 -3.85
C VAL A 32 13.33 -0.07 -4.00
N PRO A 33 12.73 -0.10 -5.22
CA PRO A 33 11.35 0.32 -5.41
C PRO A 33 10.42 -0.43 -4.46
N THR A 34 9.69 0.32 -3.63
CA THR A 34 8.90 -0.21 -2.53
C THR A 34 7.54 0.48 -2.48
N PHE A 35 6.50 -0.24 -2.07
CA PHE A 35 5.18 0.35 -1.83
C PHE A 35 4.52 -0.29 -0.60
N GLN A 36 3.79 0.50 0.19
CA GLN A 36 3.08 0.06 1.39
C GLN A 36 1.59 0.38 1.27
N PRO A 37 0.76 -0.56 0.80
CA PRO A 37 -0.67 -0.31 0.71
C PRO A 37 -1.29 -0.32 2.10
N GLY A 38 -1.96 0.77 2.46
CA GLY A 38 -2.88 0.86 3.60
C GLY A 38 -4.32 0.55 3.19
N TYR A 39 -5.13 0.05 4.13
CA TYR A 39 -6.56 -0.15 3.93
C TYR A 39 -7.33 0.00 5.24
N ALA A 40 -8.62 0.32 5.13
CA ALA A 40 -9.48 0.52 6.28
C ALA A 40 -9.96 -0.81 6.88
N ILE A 41 -9.88 -0.90 8.21
CA ILE A 41 -10.58 -1.91 9.01
C ILE A 41 -11.70 -1.16 9.74
N PRO A 42 -12.98 -1.54 9.55
CA PRO A 42 -14.11 -0.78 10.07
C PRO A 42 -14.17 -0.90 11.59
N CYS A 43 -13.72 0.15 12.30
CA CYS A 43 -13.81 0.23 13.75
C CYS A 43 -13.82 1.68 14.23
N LYS A 44 -14.09 1.88 15.52
CA LYS A 44 -14.10 3.20 16.15
C LYS A 44 -12.71 3.69 16.59
N GLY A 45 -11.69 2.83 16.50
CA GLY A 45 -10.31 3.13 16.92
C GLY A 45 -9.36 3.27 15.73
N ILE A 46 -8.17 3.80 15.99
CA ILE A 46 -7.04 3.83 15.05
C ILE A 46 -6.02 2.74 15.40
N ASN A 47 -5.02 2.54 14.54
CA ASN A 47 -3.85 1.72 14.87
C ASN A 47 -3.28 2.12 16.25
N HIS A 48 -2.80 1.13 17.01
CA HIS A 48 -2.37 1.27 18.41
C HIS A 48 -3.48 1.48 19.46
N THR A 49 -4.73 1.13 19.14
CA THR A 49 -5.84 1.06 20.12
C THR A 49 -6.30 -0.38 20.35
N LYS A 50 -6.99 -0.64 21.46
CA LYS A 50 -7.55 -1.98 21.76
C LYS A 50 -8.66 -2.34 20.78
N GLU A 51 -9.48 -1.35 20.44
CA GLU A 51 -10.60 -1.45 19.52
C GLU A 51 -10.12 -1.87 18.13
N PHE A 52 -9.01 -1.30 17.64
CA PHE A 52 -8.42 -1.68 16.36
C PHE A 52 -7.80 -3.08 16.41
N ALA A 53 -7.18 -3.47 17.53
CA ALA A 53 -6.63 -4.82 17.70
C ALA A 53 -7.73 -5.89 17.64
N GLU A 54 -8.84 -5.67 18.33
CA GLU A 54 -10.02 -6.55 18.29
C GLU A 54 -10.61 -6.62 16.87
N ALA A 55 -10.82 -5.47 16.23
CA ALA A 55 -11.39 -5.41 14.89
C ALA A 55 -10.47 -6.05 13.83
N SER A 56 -9.15 -5.95 13.97
CA SER A 56 -8.19 -6.54 13.04
C SER A 56 -8.22 -8.07 13.05
N GLY A 57 -8.57 -8.68 14.19
CA GLY A 57 -8.77 -10.12 14.31
C GLY A 57 -10.16 -10.60 13.91
N ALA A 58 -11.09 -9.70 13.63
CA ALA A 58 -12.50 -10.04 13.41
C ALA A 58 -12.74 -10.60 11.99
N PRO A 59 -13.80 -11.42 11.78
CA PRO A 59 -14.21 -11.91 10.46
C PRO A 59 -14.43 -10.79 9.43
N GLU A 60 -14.92 -9.64 9.87
CA GLU A 60 -15.22 -8.47 9.04
C GLU A 60 -13.97 -7.84 8.41
N ALA A 61 -12.80 -7.98 9.06
CA ALA A 61 -11.54 -7.50 8.50
C ALA A 61 -11.02 -8.40 7.35
N GLN A 62 -11.40 -9.68 7.34
CA GLN A 62 -10.80 -10.67 6.43
C GLN A 62 -11.14 -10.42 4.96
N GLY A 63 -12.34 -9.92 4.67
CA GLY A 63 -12.76 -9.55 3.31
C GLY A 63 -11.87 -8.44 2.72
N PRO A 64 -11.77 -7.27 3.37
CA PRO A 64 -10.84 -6.21 3.00
C PRO A 64 -9.38 -6.66 2.91
N THR A 65 -8.88 -7.42 3.89
CA THR A 65 -7.51 -7.96 3.87
C THR A 65 -7.26 -8.81 2.63
N LEU A 66 -8.20 -9.69 2.28
CA LEU A 66 -8.09 -10.55 1.09
C LEU A 66 -8.12 -9.74 -0.21
N LEU A 67 -8.97 -8.70 -0.27
CA LEU A 67 -9.06 -7.83 -1.44
C LEU A 67 -7.72 -7.12 -1.71
N VAL A 68 -7.15 -6.49 -0.68
CA VAL A 68 -5.87 -5.77 -0.79
C VAL A 68 -4.72 -6.73 -1.08
N SER A 69 -4.72 -7.90 -0.45
CA SER A 69 -3.73 -8.95 -0.73
C SER A 69 -3.77 -9.40 -2.19
N LYS A 70 -4.97 -9.55 -2.77
CA LYS A 70 -5.13 -9.86 -4.20
C LYS A 70 -4.65 -8.71 -5.08
N ALA A 71 -4.94 -7.46 -4.71
CA ALA A 71 -4.45 -6.30 -5.45
C ALA A 71 -2.91 -6.28 -5.48
N MET A 72 -2.25 -6.49 -4.34
CA MET A 72 -0.78 -6.60 -4.27
C MET A 72 -0.22 -7.72 -5.17
N ALA A 73 -0.84 -8.90 -5.14
CA ALA A 73 -0.42 -10.03 -5.98
C ALA A 73 -0.61 -9.72 -7.48
N MET A 74 -1.70 -9.05 -7.85
CA MET A 74 -1.96 -8.63 -9.22
C MET A 74 -0.99 -7.54 -9.69
N THR A 75 -0.58 -6.62 -8.80
CA THR A 75 0.48 -5.65 -9.08
C THR A 75 1.81 -6.36 -9.38
N ALA A 76 2.23 -7.29 -8.53
CA ALA A 76 3.43 -8.09 -8.76
C ALA A 76 3.37 -8.87 -10.09
N LEU A 77 2.23 -9.50 -10.39
CA LEU A 77 2.01 -10.18 -11.67
C LEU A 77 2.12 -9.23 -12.87
N THR A 78 1.61 -8.00 -12.74
CA THR A 78 1.68 -6.99 -13.80
C THR A 78 3.14 -6.61 -14.07
N ILE A 79 3.92 -6.38 -13.01
CA ILE A 79 5.34 -6.06 -13.11
C ILE A 79 6.12 -7.22 -13.74
N PHE A 80 5.87 -8.47 -13.32
CA PHE A 80 6.58 -9.63 -13.86
C PHE A 80 6.20 -9.97 -15.31
N ARG A 81 4.99 -9.64 -15.75
CA ARG A 81 4.52 -9.96 -17.10
C ARG A 81 4.78 -8.85 -18.12
N THR A 82 5.12 -7.65 -17.65
CA THR A 82 5.33 -6.49 -18.51
C THR A 82 6.71 -5.91 -18.23
N PRO A 83 7.76 -6.36 -18.95
CA PRO A 83 9.14 -5.89 -18.74
C PRO A 83 9.28 -4.37 -18.75
N GLN A 84 8.53 -3.68 -19.61
CA GLN A 84 8.51 -2.22 -19.71
C GLN A 84 8.01 -1.55 -18.42
N THR A 85 7.06 -2.17 -17.71
CA THR A 85 6.60 -1.67 -16.41
C THR A 85 7.70 -1.78 -15.35
N LEU A 86 8.48 -2.87 -15.36
CA LEU A 86 9.60 -3.02 -14.45
C LEU A 86 10.73 -2.02 -14.75
N GLU A 87 11.02 -1.77 -16.02
CA GLU A 87 11.97 -0.74 -16.44
C GLU A 87 11.54 0.65 -15.96
N GLU A 88 10.27 0.98 -16.14
CA GLU A 88 9.71 2.26 -15.70
C GLU A 88 9.74 2.42 -14.17
N VAL A 89 9.36 1.39 -13.42
CA VAL A 89 9.43 1.41 -11.94
C VAL A 89 10.85 1.66 -11.45
N ARG A 90 11.86 1.08 -12.12
CA ARG A 90 13.27 1.31 -11.78
C ARG A 90 13.72 2.72 -12.13
N ARG A 91 13.35 3.21 -13.32
CA ARG A 91 13.71 4.55 -13.78
C ARG A 91 13.17 5.63 -12.82
N VAL A 92 11.88 5.56 -12.48
CA VAL A 92 11.27 6.53 -11.54
C VAL A 92 11.93 6.46 -10.16
N PHE A 93 12.20 5.25 -9.66
CA PHE A 93 12.90 5.09 -8.39
C PHE A 93 14.31 5.72 -8.41
N GLU A 94 15.07 5.52 -9.47
CA GLU A 94 16.42 6.11 -9.61
C GLU A 94 16.36 7.65 -9.67
N GLU A 95 15.32 8.22 -10.29
CA GLU A 95 15.07 9.67 -10.31
C GLU A 95 14.72 10.19 -8.91
N ASP A 96 13.78 9.55 -8.21
CA ASP A 96 13.36 9.94 -6.86
C ASP A 96 14.53 9.91 -5.86
N ILE A 97 15.39 8.88 -5.93
CA ILE A 97 16.57 8.76 -5.06
C ILE A 97 17.63 9.82 -5.38
N ALA A 98 17.77 10.23 -6.64
CA ALA A 98 18.70 11.28 -7.03
C ALA A 98 18.24 12.67 -6.55
N ASP A 99 16.92 12.92 -6.56
CA ASP A 99 16.33 14.19 -6.11
C ASP A 99 16.35 14.35 -4.57
N ASP A 100 16.39 13.25 -3.82
CA ASP A 100 16.45 13.24 -2.34
C ASP A 100 17.89 13.39 -1.79
N SER A 101 18.91 13.49 -2.66
CA SER A 101 20.35 13.60 -2.33
C SER A 101 20.94 14.99 -2.53
#